data_AF-A0A2V9B1R6-F1
#
_entry.id   AF-A0A2V9B1R6-F1
#
_cell.length_a   1.000
_cell.length_b   1.000
_cell.length_c   1.000
_cell.angle_alpha   90.00
_cell.angle_beta   90.00
_cell.angle_gamma   90.00
#
_symmetry.space_group_name_H-M   'P 1'
#
loop_
_entity.id
_entity.type
_entity.pdbx_description
1 polymer ?
#
loop_
_entity_poly.entity_id
_entity_poly.type
_entity_poly.pdbx_seq_one_letter_code
_entity_poly.pdbx_strand_id
1 'polypeptide(L)'
;MPLKIIPDEDKPSVAIEIPLEKPLPDYDLEDLEKPTPREVDGILVSQGFRDLVDDARGVLLEILCEHHKSIAEESSALTDLDLSPEAPQAMEIMQLTGAICPEDEVYRPGLWIVLRYNQVSQNQSLSPALLERVKHVAQEFVRRMDLA
;
A
#
# COMPACT_ATOMS: atom_id res chain seq x y z
N MET A 1 -9.31 6.87 10.62
CA MET A 1 -8.66 6.44 9.37
C MET A 1 -9.01 5.00 9.01
N PRO A 2 -9.90 4.79 8.04
CA PRO A 2 -10.26 3.50 7.50
C PRO A 2 -9.18 3.06 6.49
N LEU A 3 -8.02 2.64 6.99
CA LEU A 3 -7.10 1.81 6.21
C LEU A 3 -7.76 0.44 6.03
N LYS A 4 -8.09 0.06 4.78
CA LYS A 4 -8.62 -1.27 4.50
C LYS A 4 -7.54 -2.13 3.86
N ILE A 5 -7.28 -3.29 4.46
CA ILE A 5 -6.34 -4.29 3.96
C ILE A 5 -7.17 -5.51 3.55
N ILE A 6 -7.12 -5.85 2.27
CA ILE A 6 -7.95 -6.88 1.64
C ILE A 6 -7.01 -7.94 1.07
N PRO A 7 -6.76 -9.06 1.78
CA PRO A 7 -5.94 -10.14 1.25
C PRO A 7 -6.65 -10.83 0.08
N ASP A 8 -5.89 -11.25 -0.92
CA ASP A 8 -6.41 -12.17 -1.92
C ASP A 8 -6.51 -13.58 -1.33
N GLU A 9 -7.65 -14.24 -1.53
CA GLU A 9 -7.90 -15.59 -1.00
C GLU A 9 -7.06 -16.66 -1.73
N ASP A 10 -6.82 -16.46 -3.03
CA ASP A 10 -6.15 -17.46 -3.88
C ASP A 10 -4.75 -17.02 -4.35
N LYS A 11 -4.26 -15.85 -3.92
CA LYS A 11 -3.00 -15.28 -4.39
C LYS A 11 -2.17 -14.75 -3.23
N PRO A 12 -0.83 -14.71 -3.39
CA PRO A 12 0.07 -14.12 -2.40
C PRO A 12 0.11 -12.58 -2.51
N SER A 13 -1.05 -11.96 -2.69
CA SER A 13 -1.21 -10.53 -2.85
C SER A 13 -2.24 -9.96 -1.89
N VAL A 14 -2.16 -8.66 -1.70
CA VAL A 14 -3.01 -7.91 -0.80
C VAL A 14 -3.27 -6.54 -1.41
N ALA A 15 -4.54 -6.17 -1.43
CA ALA A 15 -4.97 -4.83 -1.77
C ALA A 15 -5.04 -3.97 -0.51
N ILE A 16 -4.65 -2.71 -0.63
CA ILE A 16 -4.69 -1.71 0.42
C ILE A 16 -5.43 -0.51 -0.15
N GLU A 17 -6.52 -0.13 0.51
CA GLU A 17 -7.27 1.09 0.23
C GLU A 17 -6.95 2.15 1.28
N ILE A 18 -6.57 3.35 0.82
CA ILE A 18 -6.30 4.50 1.67
C ILE A 18 -7.12 5.68 1.15
N PRO A 19 -8.28 5.99 1.74
CA PRO A 19 -9.04 7.19 1.38
C PRO A 19 -8.29 8.44 1.81
N LEU A 20 -8.39 9.50 1.01
CA LEU A 20 -7.91 10.82 1.40
C LEU A 20 -8.95 11.48 2.32
N GLU A 21 -8.66 11.53 3.63
CA GLU A 21 -9.57 12.10 4.63
C GLU A 21 -9.43 13.62 4.78
N LYS A 22 -8.24 14.16 4.50
CA LYS A 22 -7.92 15.58 4.67
C LYS A 22 -7.46 16.21 3.35
N PRO A 23 -7.73 17.52 3.15
CA PRO A 23 -7.18 18.27 2.02
C PRO A 23 -5.65 18.13 1.95
N LEU A 24 -5.13 17.97 0.74
CA LEU A 24 -3.71 17.96 0.46
C LEU A 24 -3.37 19.15 -0.46
N PRO A 25 -3.09 20.34 0.12
CA PRO A 25 -2.86 21.56 -0.66
C PRO A 25 -1.61 21.49 -1.53
N ASP A 26 -0.61 20.71 -1.14
CA ASP A 26 0.63 20.51 -1.91
C ASP A 26 0.38 19.85 -3.28
N TYR A 27 -0.77 19.19 -3.42
CA TYR A 27 -1.22 18.53 -4.65
C TYR A 27 -2.47 19.21 -5.23
N ASP A 28 -2.82 20.42 -4.79
CA ASP A 28 -4.06 21.13 -5.18
C ASP A 28 -5.34 20.28 -4.94
N LEU A 29 -5.34 19.43 -3.91
CA LEU A 29 -6.45 18.53 -3.59
C LEU A 29 -7.24 19.05 -2.39
N GLU A 30 -8.24 19.91 -2.62
CA GLU A 30 -9.00 20.56 -1.54
C GLU A 30 -10.37 19.93 -1.26
N ASP A 31 -11.16 19.66 -2.30
CA ASP A 31 -12.57 19.27 -2.21
C ASP A 31 -12.77 17.78 -2.51
N LEU A 32 -12.39 16.95 -1.55
CA LEU A 32 -12.28 15.49 -1.68
C LEU A 32 -13.62 14.76 -1.53
N GLU A 33 -14.50 15.25 -0.67
CA GLU A 33 -15.73 14.54 -0.30
C GLU A 33 -16.86 14.83 -1.28
N LYS A 34 -17.49 13.77 -1.79
CA LYS A 34 -18.67 13.88 -2.65
C LYS A 34 -19.83 13.04 -2.13
N PRO A 35 -21.06 13.60 -2.16
CA PRO A 35 -22.26 12.90 -1.69
C PRO A 35 -22.80 11.88 -2.69
N THR A 36 -22.28 11.87 -3.93
CA THR A 36 -22.74 10.98 -4.99
C THR A 36 -21.56 10.30 -5.70
N PRO A 37 -21.70 9.03 -6.08
CA PRO A 37 -20.70 8.35 -6.89
C PRO A 37 -20.61 9.00 -8.27
N ARG A 38 -19.39 9.05 -8.81
CA ARG A 38 -19.08 9.60 -10.14
C ARG A 38 -18.49 8.51 -11.01
N GLU A 39 -18.85 8.48 -12.29
CA GLU A 39 -18.23 7.57 -13.27
C GLU A 39 -16.78 7.98 -13.59
N VAL A 40 -16.51 9.29 -13.60
CA VAL A 40 -15.17 9.86 -13.75
C VAL A 40 -15.01 10.93 -12.68
N ASP A 41 -14.05 10.74 -11.79
CA ASP A 41 -13.72 11.76 -10.81
C ASP A 41 -12.64 12.70 -11.34
N GLY A 42 -12.95 14.00 -11.35
CA GLY A 42 -12.04 15.06 -11.81
C GLY A 42 -10.73 15.12 -11.03
N ILE A 43 -10.74 14.69 -9.75
CA ILE A 43 -9.54 14.60 -8.92
C ILE A 43 -8.64 13.49 -9.41
N LEU A 44 -9.18 12.29 -9.67
CA LEU A 44 -8.36 11.14 -10.09
C LEU A 44 -7.66 11.37 -11.45
N VAL A 45 -8.18 12.29 -12.27
CA VAL A 45 -7.57 12.68 -13.55
C VAL A 45 -6.76 13.98 -13.48
N SER A 46 -6.72 14.65 -12.33
CA SER A 46 -5.99 15.90 -12.14
C SER A 46 -4.48 15.69 -12.17
N GLN A 47 -3.73 16.77 -12.43
CA GLN A 47 -2.26 16.71 -12.37
C GLN A 47 -1.79 16.43 -10.95
N GLY A 48 -2.35 17.13 -9.96
CA GLY A 48 -1.96 16.94 -8.56
C GLY A 48 -2.19 15.53 -8.01
N PHE A 49 -3.26 14.84 -8.44
CA PHE A 49 -3.44 13.44 -8.06
C PHE A 49 -2.42 12.51 -8.73
N ARG A 50 -1.99 12.79 -9.96
CA ARG A 50 -0.91 12.04 -10.61
C ARG A 50 0.41 12.24 -9.88
N ASP A 51 0.71 13.48 -9.50
CA ASP A 51 1.90 13.82 -8.72
C ASP A 51 1.88 13.10 -7.36
N LEU A 52 0.72 13.05 -6.68
CA LEU A 52 0.51 12.26 -5.45
C LEU A 52 0.80 10.77 -5.66
N VAL A 53 0.33 10.18 -6.76
CA VAL A 53 0.57 8.76 -7.08
C VAL A 53 2.05 8.50 -7.35
N ASP A 54 2.74 9.42 -8.02
CA ASP A 54 4.17 9.29 -8.32
C ASP A 54 5.02 9.43 -7.04
N ASP A 55 4.72 10.38 -6.17
CA ASP A 55 5.40 10.54 -4.87
C ASP A 55 5.10 9.37 -3.94
N ALA A 56 3.84 8.91 -3.89
CA ALA A 56 3.44 7.71 -3.18
C ALA A 56 4.24 6.48 -3.62
N ARG A 57 4.51 6.34 -4.93
CA ARG A 57 5.35 5.26 -5.45
C ARG A 57 6.77 5.35 -4.90
N GLY A 58 7.36 6.54 -4.92
CA GLY A 58 8.71 6.79 -4.42
C GLY A 58 8.85 6.43 -2.94
N VAL A 59 7.95 6.95 -2.11
CA VAL A 59 7.93 6.68 -0.65
C VAL A 59 7.69 5.20 -0.36
N LEU A 60 6.76 4.56 -1.05
CA LEU A 60 6.48 3.14 -0.84
C LEU A 60 7.68 2.27 -1.23
N LEU A 61 8.36 2.56 -2.34
CA LEU A 61 9.57 1.84 -2.74
C LEU A 61 10.67 1.96 -1.68
N GLU A 62 10.86 3.15 -1.11
CA GLU A 62 11.83 3.37 -0.03
C GLU A 62 11.51 2.50 1.20
N ILE A 63 10.25 2.52 1.67
CA ILE A 63 9.80 1.71 2.81
C ILE A 63 10.00 0.21 2.55
N LEU A 64 9.70 -0.26 1.35
CA LEU A 64 9.87 -1.67 0.98
C LEU A 64 11.37 -2.07 0.94
N CYS A 65 12.24 -1.19 0.44
CA CYS A 65 13.68 -1.39 0.47
C CYS A 65 14.25 -1.44 1.90
N GLU A 66 13.78 -0.56 2.79
CA GLU A 66 14.15 -0.58 4.21
C GLU A 66 13.70 -1.87 4.91
N HIS A 67 12.46 -2.30 4.68
CA HIS A 67 11.94 -3.56 5.22
C HIS A 67 12.75 -4.76 4.72
N HIS A 68 13.13 -4.77 3.43
CA HIS A 68 13.95 -5.86 2.88
C HIS A 68 15.33 -5.94 3.54
N LYS A 69 15.98 -4.80 3.78
CA LYS A 69 17.28 -4.73 4.48
C LYS A 69 17.18 -5.26 5.91
N SER A 70 16.16 -4.84 6.65
CA SER A 70 15.92 -5.31 8.02
C SER A 70 15.77 -6.84 8.08
N ILE A 71 15.02 -7.44 7.16
CA ILE A 71 14.86 -8.90 7.09
C ILE A 71 16.18 -9.60 6.73
N ALA A 72 16.95 -9.05 5.79
CA ALA A 72 18.23 -9.62 5.39
C ALA A 72 19.27 -9.59 6.54
N GLU A 73 19.32 -8.52 7.32
CA GLU A 73 20.20 -8.39 8.48
C GLU A 73 19.82 -9.34 9.62
N GLU A 74 18.52 -9.48 9.92
CA GLU A 74 18.03 -10.45 10.91
C GLU A 74 18.29 -11.90 10.49
N SER A 75 18.08 -12.22 9.20
CA SER A 75 18.37 -13.55 8.67
C SER A 75 19.87 -13.84 8.71
N SER A 76 20.72 -12.86 8.38
CA SER A 76 22.18 -13.02 8.46
C SER A 76 22.68 -13.24 9.89
N ALA A 77 22.01 -12.67 10.90
CA ALA A 77 22.35 -12.87 12.30
C ALA A 77 21.95 -14.27 12.83
N LEU A 78 20.98 -14.93 12.18
CA LEU A 78 20.48 -16.26 12.54
C LEU A 78 21.13 -17.40 11.72
N THR A 79 21.73 -17.10 10.57
CA THR A 79 22.35 -18.10 9.66
C THR A 79 23.69 -18.67 10.12
N ASP A 80 24.16 -18.38 11.34
CA ASP A 80 25.31 -19.09 11.94
C ASP A 80 24.94 -20.53 12.37
N LEU A 81 23.65 -20.92 12.27
CA LEU A 81 23.19 -22.31 12.34
C LEU A 81 22.41 -22.72 11.07
N ASP A 82 23.17 -23.15 10.06
CA ASP A 82 22.83 -24.16 9.04
C ASP A 82 21.34 -24.38 8.70
N LEU A 83 20.74 -23.48 7.91
CA LEU A 83 19.59 -23.74 7.04
C LEU A 83 19.76 -22.92 5.75
N SER A 84 19.43 -23.52 4.60
CA SER A 84 19.62 -22.95 3.25
C SER A 84 19.15 -21.49 3.13
N PRO A 85 19.85 -20.62 2.37
CA PRO A 85 19.43 -19.25 2.17
C PRO A 85 18.26 -19.24 1.17
N GLU A 86 17.04 -19.51 1.64
CA GLU A 86 15.87 -19.04 0.90
C GLU A 86 15.97 -17.52 0.85
N ALA A 87 15.97 -16.96 -0.37
CA ALA A 87 16.07 -15.52 -0.55
C ALA A 87 14.92 -14.85 0.24
N PRO A 88 15.21 -13.77 1.00
CA PRO A 88 14.22 -13.18 1.89
C PRO A 88 12.94 -12.81 1.13
N GLN A 89 11.79 -13.23 1.65
CA GLN A 89 10.47 -12.96 1.07
C GLN A 89 10.30 -11.45 0.94
N ALA A 90 10.33 -10.93 -0.29
CA ALA A 90 10.25 -9.52 -0.57
C ALA A 90 8.85 -9.15 -1.07
N MET A 91 8.38 -7.99 -0.64
CA MET A 91 7.16 -7.38 -1.13
C MET A 91 7.46 -6.54 -2.37
N GLU A 92 6.62 -6.67 -3.38
CA GLU A 92 6.70 -5.94 -4.64
C GLU A 92 5.39 -5.19 -4.89
N ILE A 93 5.49 -3.99 -5.47
CA ILE A 93 4.34 -3.19 -5.88
C ILE A 93 3.83 -3.73 -7.22
N MET A 94 2.69 -4.42 -7.20
CA MET A 94 2.02 -4.88 -8.43
C MET A 94 1.22 -3.75 -9.09
N GLN A 95 0.57 -2.94 -8.26
CA GLN A 95 -0.24 -1.82 -8.72
C GLN A 95 -0.24 -0.70 -7.67
N LEU A 96 -0.25 0.53 -8.15
CA LEU A 96 -0.45 1.72 -7.34
C LEU A 96 -1.19 2.73 -8.22
N THR A 97 -2.46 2.94 -7.93
CA THR A 97 -3.40 3.75 -8.74
C THR A 97 -4.34 4.54 -7.83
N GLY A 98 -5.12 5.46 -8.41
CA GLY A 98 -6.25 6.05 -7.73
C GLY A 98 -7.48 5.15 -7.71
N ALA A 99 -8.30 5.29 -6.68
CA ALA A 99 -9.62 4.69 -6.58
C ALA A 99 -10.59 5.66 -5.89
N ILE A 100 -11.89 5.40 -6.06
CA ILE A 100 -12.93 6.01 -5.23
C ILE A 100 -13.22 5.04 -4.09
N CYS A 101 -12.99 5.52 -2.87
CA CYS A 101 -13.24 4.80 -1.63
C CYS A 101 -14.62 5.21 -1.11
N PRO A 102 -15.63 4.32 -1.17
CA PRO A 102 -16.93 4.57 -0.56
C PRO A 102 -16.87 4.32 0.95
N GLU A 103 -17.44 5.25 1.71
CA GLU A 103 -17.69 5.14 3.15
C GLU A 103 -19.08 5.71 3.45
N ASP A 104 -20.03 4.83 3.75
CA ASP A 104 -21.46 5.14 3.90
C ASP A 104 -22.02 5.89 2.67
N GLU A 105 -22.35 7.17 2.82
CA GLU A 105 -22.87 8.07 1.77
C GLU A 105 -21.81 9.06 1.25
N VAL A 106 -20.54 8.88 1.65
CA VAL A 106 -19.43 9.74 1.25
C VAL A 106 -18.48 8.98 0.34
N TYR A 107 -18.15 9.60 -0.79
CA TYR A 107 -17.22 9.07 -1.79
C TYR A 107 -15.98 9.96 -1.79
N ARG A 108 -14.82 9.37 -1.45
CA ARG A 108 -13.54 10.07 -1.43
C ARG A 108 -12.58 9.48 -2.46
N PRO A 109 -11.75 10.28 -3.13
CA PRO A 109 -10.59 9.75 -3.83
C PRO A 109 -9.63 9.12 -2.81
N GLY A 110 -8.86 8.14 -3.25
CA GLY A 110 -7.94 7.39 -2.42
C GLY A 110 -6.88 6.68 -3.25
N LEU A 111 -5.89 6.13 -2.57
CA LEU A 111 -4.88 5.27 -3.16
C LEU A 111 -5.32 3.81 -3.08
N TRP A 112 -5.19 3.12 -4.21
CA TRP A 112 -5.35 1.68 -4.34
C TRP A 112 -3.98 1.06 -4.62
N ILE A 113 -3.50 0.26 -3.66
CA ILE A 113 -2.17 -0.34 -3.70
C ILE A 113 -2.34 -1.85 -3.71
N VAL A 114 -1.68 -2.55 -4.62
CA VAL A 114 -1.60 -4.02 -4.61
C VAL A 114 -0.15 -4.41 -4.38
N LEU A 115 0.09 -5.07 -3.25
CA LEU A 115 1.39 -5.66 -2.93
C LEU A 115 1.35 -7.16 -3.16
N ARG A 116 2.47 -7.73 -3.58
CA ARG A 116 2.65 -9.18 -3.73
C ARG A 116 3.94 -9.63 -3.08
N TYR A 117 3.92 -10.83 -2.51
CA TYR A 117 5.15 -11.51 -2.09
C TYR A 117 5.71 -12.38 -3.22
N ASN A 118 7.00 -12.22 -3.52
CA ASN A 118 7.65 -12.85 -4.67
C ASN A 118 7.94 -14.36 -4.49
N GLN A 119 8.02 -14.85 -3.26
CA GLN A 119 8.45 -16.22 -2.91
C GLN A 119 7.29 -17.12 -2.42
N VAL A 120 6.07 -16.60 -2.30
CA VAL A 120 4.91 -17.40 -1.88
C VAL A 120 4.30 -18.06 -3.11
N SER A 121 3.99 -19.36 -3.01
CA SER A 121 3.35 -20.13 -4.07
C SER A 121 2.06 -19.43 -4.52
N GLN A 122 1.84 -19.36 -5.85
CA GLN A 122 0.79 -18.54 -6.46
C GLN A 122 -0.65 -18.90 -6.04
N ASN A 123 -0.85 -20.02 -5.33
CA ASN A 123 -2.14 -20.55 -4.90
C ASN A 123 -2.30 -20.60 -3.37
N GLN A 124 -1.60 -19.72 -2.64
CA GLN A 124 -1.73 -19.62 -1.19
C GLN A 124 -2.03 -18.17 -0.80
N SER A 125 -3.06 -18.00 0.01
CA SER A 125 -3.32 -16.73 0.71
C SER A 125 -2.18 -16.40 1.67
N LEU A 126 -2.06 -15.12 2.01
CA LEU A 126 -1.06 -14.62 2.93
C LEU A 126 -1.31 -15.13 4.35
N SER A 127 -0.23 -15.53 5.03
CA SER A 127 -0.30 -15.90 6.44
C SER A 127 -0.58 -14.66 7.32
N PRO A 128 -1.15 -14.84 8.53
CA PRO A 128 -1.39 -13.72 9.46
C PRO A 128 -0.13 -12.90 9.76
N ALA A 129 1.04 -13.54 9.81
CA ALA A 129 2.32 -12.85 10.03
C ALA A 129 2.69 -11.90 8.87
N LEU A 130 2.40 -12.29 7.62
CA LEU A 130 2.65 -11.45 6.45
C LEU A 130 1.65 -10.29 6.38
N LEU A 131 0.41 -10.50 6.84
CA LEU A 131 -0.59 -9.43 6.93
C LEU A 131 -0.21 -8.38 7.98
N GLU A 132 0.33 -8.79 9.13
CA GLU A 132 0.84 -7.82 10.11
C GLU A 132 2.04 -7.03 9.57
N ARG A 133 2.90 -7.62 8.74
CA ARG A 133 3.97 -6.88 8.05
C ARG A 133 3.41 -5.87 7.06
N VAL A 134 2.44 -6.27 6.26
CA VAL A 134 1.74 -5.37 5.31
C VAL A 134 1.10 -4.19 6.06
N LYS A 135 0.50 -4.45 7.20
CA LYS A 135 -0.10 -3.42 8.06
C LYS A 135 0.94 -2.42 8.56
N HIS A 136 2.12 -2.88 9.00
CA HIS A 136 3.21 -1.98 9.39
C HIS A 136 3.70 -1.12 8.22
N VAL A 137 3.91 -1.72 7.04
CA VAL A 137 4.27 -0.98 5.81
C VAL A 137 3.21 0.07 5.48
N ALA A 138 1.93 -0.30 5.53
CA ALA A 138 0.83 0.60 5.21
C ALA A 138 0.72 1.76 6.22
N GLN A 139 0.90 1.50 7.51
CA GLN A 139 0.89 2.53 8.55
C GLN A 139 2.07 3.49 8.41
N GLU A 140 3.26 2.97 8.14
CA GLU A 140 4.44 3.79 7.90
C GLU A 140 4.30 4.63 6.62
N PHE A 141 3.71 4.05 5.57
CA PHE A 141 3.41 4.74 4.33
C PHE A 141 2.47 5.93 4.54
N VAL A 142 1.35 5.71 5.22
CA VAL A 142 0.40 6.78 5.59
C VAL A 142 1.10 7.87 6.39
N ARG A 143 1.96 7.49 7.35
CA ARG A 143 2.68 8.44 8.20
C ARG A 143 3.66 9.29 7.40
N ARG A 144 4.42 8.69 6.47
CA ARG A 144 5.39 9.42 5.64
C ARG A 144 4.73 10.35 4.62
N MET A 145 3.61 9.90 4.05
CA MET A 145 2.83 10.69 3.08
C MET A 145 1.91 11.72 3.73
N ASP A 146 1.87 11.77 5.07
CA ASP A 146 0.96 12.62 5.84
C ASP A 146 -0.49 12.49 5.36
N LEU A 147 -0.98 11.26 5.17
CA LEU A 147 -2.35 11.00 4.69
C LEU A 147 -3.40 10.97 5.83
N ALA A 148 -2.97 11.13 7.08
CA ALA A 148 -3.76 11.07 8.31
C ALA A 148 -3.62 12.34 9.16
#